data_AF-A0A089MJT7-F1
#
_entry.id   AF-A0A089MJT7-F1
#
_cell.length_a   1.000
_cell.length_b   1.000
_cell.length_c   1.000
_cell.angle_alpha   90.00
_cell.angle_beta   90.00
_cell.angle_gamma   90.00
#
_symmetry.space_group_name_H-M   'P 1'
#
loop_
_entity.id
_entity.type
_entity.pdbx_description
1 polymer ?
#
loop_
_entity_poly.entity_id
_entity_poly.type
_entity_poly.pdbx_seq_one_letter_code
_entity_poly.pdbx_strand_id
1 'polypeptide(L)'
;MFKNKKSGVILAALVIVIVAAVAIWLVVGNKGEDSTAATETPGGATVTKDGDTKSLEQTFYIYDTVVNIKVFGNTVEQKNMDDIQAMLERMDIEFSRTKENGELYAVNQAAGKEAVAVSDETLDIVKLSLKYAEEMDGLYDPTVGPLVDLWAIGEGGEHVPDQAAIDKARSLTNYKDVIVDDAAKTVKLAKEGMVLDMGGIGKGYAADRIADYLKAQGLDSAMINLGGSSIIALGNKPNGSPWNIGLQDPDQSRGTQLGTIKISDEVIDASGVYERFFMQDGVRYHHILDPRTGFPSQNGLKSITIMSPNATDADALSTGVFLMGLEDGMKYLEALPEKVDAFFITDDNKIYATSSLRERLNLTDPTYSFAD
;
A
#
# COMPACT_ATOMS: atom_id res chain seq x y z
N MET A 1 -23.82 4.40 -30.93
CA MET A 1 -24.94 5.28 -30.56
C MET A 1 -24.56 5.91 -29.22
N PHE A 2 -24.33 7.23 -29.22
CA PHE A 2 -24.01 8.14 -28.10
C PHE A 2 -22.96 7.75 -27.03
N LYS A 3 -21.72 8.24 -27.25
CA LYS A 3 -20.68 8.46 -26.22
C LYS A 3 -21.19 9.47 -25.18
N ASN A 4 -21.24 9.08 -23.91
CA ASN A 4 -21.61 9.97 -22.82
C ASN A 4 -20.36 10.70 -22.29
N LYS A 5 -20.04 11.86 -22.88
CA LYS A 5 -18.91 12.74 -22.52
C LYS A 5 -19.06 13.45 -21.15
N LYS A 6 -20.04 13.08 -20.32
CA LYS A 6 -20.37 13.78 -19.06
C LYS A 6 -19.77 13.16 -17.79
N SER A 7 -19.26 11.91 -17.84
CA SER A 7 -18.69 11.27 -16.65
C SER A 7 -17.29 11.79 -16.29
N GLY A 8 -16.48 12.19 -17.28
CA GLY A 8 -15.11 12.67 -17.03
C GLY A 8 -15.02 14.04 -16.35
N VAL A 9 -16.06 14.88 -16.49
CA VAL A 9 -16.05 16.24 -15.90
C VAL A 9 -16.46 16.21 -14.42
N ILE A 10 -17.30 15.24 -14.02
CA ILE A 10 -17.73 15.09 -12.62
C ILE A 10 -16.61 14.45 -11.78
N LEU A 11 -15.86 13.49 -12.35
CA LEU A 11 -14.70 12.89 -11.68
C LEU A 11 -13.59 13.94 -11.45
N ALA A 12 -13.27 14.76 -12.47
CA ALA A 12 -12.28 15.83 -12.34
C ALA A 12 -12.68 16.91 -11.31
N ALA A 13 -13.96 17.25 -11.21
CA ALA A 13 -14.45 18.22 -10.23
C ALA A 13 -14.44 17.69 -8.78
N LEU A 14 -14.71 16.40 -8.56
CA LEU A 14 -14.58 15.77 -7.25
C LEU A 14 -13.11 15.62 -6.83
N VAL A 15 -12.21 15.30 -7.76
CA VAL A 15 -10.77 15.20 -7.51
C VAL A 15 -10.17 16.53 -7.06
N ILE A 16 -10.58 17.66 -7.64
CA ILE A 16 -10.10 19.00 -7.23
C ILE A 16 -10.49 19.35 -5.79
N VAL A 17 -11.69 18.93 -5.34
CA VAL A 17 -12.15 19.17 -3.96
C VAL A 17 -11.42 18.27 -2.96
N ILE A 18 -11.05 17.04 -3.35
CA ILE A 18 -10.28 16.11 -2.51
C ILE A 18 -8.81 16.56 -2.38
N VAL A 19 -8.18 17.01 -3.46
CA VAL A 19 -6.80 17.55 -3.42
C VAL A 19 -6.69 18.76 -2.48
N ALA A 20 -7.72 19.62 -2.45
CA ALA A 20 -7.76 20.77 -1.52
C ALA A 20 -8.00 20.36 -0.06
N ALA A 21 -8.68 19.24 0.21
CA ALA A 21 -8.95 18.75 1.55
C ALA A 21 -7.76 17.98 2.16
N VAL A 22 -7.01 17.22 1.35
CA VAL A 22 -5.84 16.45 1.80
C VAL A 22 -4.67 17.37 2.18
N ALA A 23 -4.47 18.48 1.46
CA ALA A 23 -3.41 19.45 1.74
C ALA A 23 -3.56 20.21 3.08
N ILE A 24 -4.76 20.22 3.68
CA ILE A 24 -5.06 21.05 4.86
C ILE A 24 -5.00 20.27 6.19
N TRP A 25 -4.98 18.93 6.19
CA TRP A 25 -5.26 18.17 7.41
C TRP A 25 -4.10 17.39 8.05
N LEU A 26 -2.93 17.30 7.41
CA LEU A 26 -1.73 16.73 8.02
C LEU A 26 -1.01 17.67 9.01
N VAL A 27 -1.54 18.89 9.23
CA VAL A 27 -0.99 19.87 10.19
C VAL A 27 -2.13 20.44 11.04
N VAL A 28 -2.65 19.67 12.00
CA VAL A 28 -3.31 20.25 13.18
C VAL A 28 -2.63 19.73 14.43
N GLY A 29 -1.49 20.35 14.73
CA GLY A 29 -0.84 20.31 16.03
C GLY A 29 -0.45 21.74 16.41
N ASN A 30 -1.26 22.35 17.28
CA ASN A 30 -1.08 23.62 17.99
C ASN A 30 -0.58 24.84 17.19
N LYS A 31 -1.47 25.82 16.96
CA LYS A 31 -1.12 27.16 16.48
C LYS A 31 -0.15 27.86 17.46
N GLY A 32 1.13 27.86 17.12
CA GLY A 32 2.07 28.92 17.45
C GLY A 32 2.28 29.77 16.20
N GLU A 33 2.13 31.08 16.32
CA GLU A 33 2.32 32.05 15.23
C GLU A 33 3.78 32.03 14.74
N ASP A 34 4.05 31.42 13.58
CA ASP A 34 5.13 31.79 12.64
C ASP A 34 5.17 30.82 11.43
N SER A 35 4.13 30.80 10.59
CA SER A 35 4.19 30.12 9.27
C SER A 35 4.14 31.14 8.13
N THR A 36 5.25 31.34 7.42
CA THR A 36 5.33 32.21 6.23
C THR A 36 4.76 31.54 4.97
N ALA A 37 4.19 32.36 4.08
CA ALA A 37 3.40 31.97 2.91
C ALA A 37 4.08 30.94 1.97
N ALA A 38 3.29 29.93 1.56
CA ALA A 38 3.66 28.97 0.53
C ALA A 38 3.69 29.64 -0.86
N THR A 39 4.70 29.31 -1.67
CA THR A 39 4.75 29.70 -3.08
C THR A 39 4.47 28.47 -3.94
N GLU A 40 3.41 28.52 -4.75
CA GLU A 40 3.05 27.47 -5.70
C GLU A 40 3.73 27.70 -7.05
N THR A 41 4.37 26.66 -7.59
CA THR A 41 4.77 26.61 -9.01
C THR A 41 3.72 25.79 -9.76
N PRO A 42 3.17 26.23 -10.91
CA PRO A 42 2.18 25.46 -11.64
C PRO A 42 2.72 24.07 -12.02
N GLY A 43 2.15 23.02 -11.43
CA GLY A 43 2.59 21.63 -11.61
C GLY A 43 3.87 21.23 -10.86
N GLY A 44 4.43 22.12 -10.03
CA GLY A 44 5.62 21.85 -9.21
C GLY A 44 5.29 21.74 -7.72
N ALA A 45 6.27 21.34 -6.92
CA ALA A 45 6.12 21.13 -5.49
C ALA A 45 5.78 22.44 -4.75
N THR A 46 4.98 22.33 -3.69
CA THR A 46 4.70 23.43 -2.77
C THR A 46 5.92 23.65 -1.88
N VAL A 47 6.50 24.85 -1.95
CA VAL A 47 7.64 25.23 -1.09
C VAL A 47 7.11 25.83 0.21
N THR A 48 7.57 25.30 1.34
CA THR A 48 7.29 25.85 2.66
C THR A 48 8.57 25.98 3.48
N LYS A 49 8.53 26.85 4.50
CA LYS A 49 9.54 26.91 5.54
C LYS A 49 8.88 26.52 6.85
N ASP A 50 9.38 25.47 7.49
CA ASP A 50 9.02 25.10 8.86
C ASP A 50 10.19 25.51 9.77
N GLY A 51 10.04 26.65 10.45
CA GLY A 51 11.15 27.39 11.03
C GLY A 51 12.16 27.80 9.95
N ASP A 52 13.43 27.42 10.14
CA ASP A 52 14.53 27.71 9.19
C ASP A 52 14.72 26.64 8.12
N THR A 53 13.99 25.53 8.17
CA THR A 53 14.20 24.39 7.26
C THR A 53 13.27 24.47 6.06
N LYS A 54 13.86 24.43 4.86
CA LYS A 54 13.11 24.34 3.59
C LYS A 54 12.43 22.98 3.48
N SER A 55 11.20 22.96 2.98
CA SER A 55 10.51 21.74 2.55
C SER A 55 9.88 21.90 1.17
N LEU A 56 9.83 20.77 0.46
CA LEU A 56 9.02 20.58 -0.73
C LEU A 56 7.97 19.51 -0.45
N GLU A 57 6.76 19.74 -0.94
CA GLU A 57 5.66 18.78 -0.88
C GLU A 57 5.02 18.65 -2.27
N GLN A 58 4.83 17.41 -2.73
CA GLN A 58 4.19 17.15 -4.01
C GLN A 58 3.23 15.97 -3.91
N THR A 59 2.11 16.09 -4.62
CA THR A 59 1.06 15.07 -4.67
C THR A 59 0.92 14.53 -6.10
N PHE A 60 0.84 13.21 -6.23
CA PHE A 60 0.72 12.48 -7.49
C PHE A 60 -0.53 11.58 -7.47
N TYR A 61 -1.02 11.20 -8.64
CA TYR A 61 -2.02 10.14 -8.80
C TYR A 61 -1.39 8.98 -9.59
N ILE A 62 -0.93 7.97 -8.86
CA ILE A 62 -0.14 6.82 -9.34
C ILE A 62 -0.56 5.59 -8.53
N TYR A 63 -0.47 4.37 -9.09
CA TYR A 63 -0.95 3.13 -8.45
C TYR A 63 -2.45 3.16 -8.11
N ASP A 64 -3.24 3.88 -8.92
CA ASP A 64 -4.67 4.13 -8.69
C ASP A 64 -4.98 4.76 -7.31
N THR A 65 -4.03 5.51 -6.76
CA THR A 65 -4.18 6.18 -5.48
C THR A 65 -3.50 7.54 -5.44
N VAL A 66 -3.77 8.30 -4.37
CA VAL A 66 -3.11 9.58 -4.11
C VAL A 66 -1.81 9.30 -3.37
N VAL A 67 -0.69 9.72 -3.96
CA VAL A 67 0.63 9.65 -3.35
C VAL A 67 1.05 11.05 -2.91
N ASN A 68 1.42 11.23 -1.65
CA ASN A 68 1.92 12.50 -1.11
C ASN A 68 3.35 12.29 -0.59
N ILE A 69 4.26 13.12 -1.09
CA ILE A 69 5.67 13.10 -0.71
C ILE A 69 6.02 14.47 -0.15
N LYS A 70 6.49 14.50 1.10
CA LYS A 70 6.98 15.71 1.75
C LYS A 70 8.40 15.51 2.22
N VAL A 71 9.31 16.37 1.78
CA VAL A 71 10.73 16.26 2.06
C VAL A 71 11.23 17.57 2.66
N PHE A 72 11.97 17.47 3.75
CA PHE A 72 12.63 18.59 4.39
C PHE A 72 14.14 18.52 4.18
N GLY A 73 14.76 19.67 3.99
CA GLY A 73 16.21 19.77 3.84
C GLY A 73 16.61 21.06 3.12
N ASN A 74 17.70 21.68 3.53
CA ASN A 74 18.16 22.92 2.89
C ASN A 74 18.61 22.71 1.43
N THR A 75 18.97 21.49 1.07
CA THR A 75 19.39 21.05 -0.26
C THR A 75 18.26 20.45 -1.09
N VAL A 76 17.03 20.34 -0.57
CA VAL A 76 15.92 19.77 -1.33
C VAL A 76 15.54 20.68 -2.50
N GLU A 77 15.42 20.12 -3.70
CA GLU A 77 15.16 20.84 -4.94
C GLU A 77 14.03 20.16 -5.73
N GLN A 78 13.44 20.91 -6.68
CA GLN A 78 12.37 20.37 -7.53
C GLN A 78 12.84 19.12 -8.29
N LYS A 79 14.12 19.06 -8.68
CA LYS A 79 14.72 17.88 -9.31
C LYS A 79 14.52 16.61 -8.47
N ASN A 80 14.55 16.69 -7.14
CA ASN A 80 14.31 15.52 -6.30
C ASN A 80 12.89 15.00 -6.45
N MET A 81 11.91 15.90 -6.55
CA MET A 81 10.51 15.52 -6.76
C MET A 81 10.27 14.98 -8.17
N ASP A 82 10.95 15.54 -9.18
CA ASP A 82 10.88 15.07 -10.56
C ASP A 82 11.50 13.66 -10.70
N ASP A 83 12.63 13.41 -10.04
CA ASP A 83 13.27 12.08 -10.01
C ASP A 83 12.34 11.06 -9.31
N ILE A 84 11.73 11.42 -8.19
CA ILE A 84 10.76 10.57 -7.47
C ILE A 84 9.54 10.26 -8.33
N GLN A 85 9.01 11.26 -9.04
CA GLN A 85 7.90 11.05 -9.97
C GLN A 85 8.27 10.05 -11.06
N ALA A 86 9.44 10.19 -11.67
CA ALA A 86 9.91 9.27 -12.71
C ALA A 86 10.10 7.84 -12.17
N MET A 87 10.58 7.69 -10.93
CA MET A 87 10.69 6.39 -10.26
C MET A 87 9.31 5.75 -10.05
N LEU A 88 8.36 6.51 -9.52
CA LEU A 88 6.98 6.07 -9.28
C LEU A 88 6.30 5.66 -10.59
N GLU A 89 6.33 6.50 -11.62
CA GLU A 89 5.72 6.23 -12.93
C GLU A 89 6.31 4.98 -13.59
N ARG A 90 7.63 4.81 -13.52
CA ARG A 90 8.32 3.63 -14.03
C ARG A 90 7.86 2.37 -13.30
N MET A 91 7.96 2.33 -11.97
CA MET A 91 7.54 1.14 -11.19
C MET A 91 6.04 0.84 -11.35
N ASP A 92 5.21 1.87 -11.48
CA ASP A 92 3.77 1.73 -11.76
C ASP A 92 3.50 1.13 -13.15
N ILE A 93 4.37 1.37 -14.13
CA ILE A 93 4.31 0.69 -15.43
C ILE A 93 4.80 -0.75 -15.29
N GLU A 94 6.02 -0.95 -14.77
CA GLU A 94 6.70 -2.24 -14.80
C GLU A 94 6.00 -3.30 -13.94
N PHE A 95 5.44 -2.91 -12.79
CA PHE A 95 4.82 -3.85 -11.84
C PHE A 95 3.30 -3.99 -12.02
N SER A 96 2.71 -3.30 -12.99
CA SER A 96 1.27 -3.39 -13.23
C SER A 96 0.93 -4.62 -14.05
N ARG A 97 -0.07 -5.38 -13.59
CA ARG A 97 -0.65 -6.50 -14.35
C ARG A 97 -1.47 -6.05 -15.56
N THR A 98 -1.83 -4.76 -15.66
CA THR A 98 -2.77 -4.24 -16.67
C THR A 98 -2.13 -3.29 -17.68
N LYS A 99 -0.92 -2.77 -17.43
CA LYS A 99 -0.24 -1.86 -18.35
C LYS A 99 0.58 -2.63 -19.38
N GLU A 100 0.11 -2.59 -20.63
CA GLU A 100 0.64 -3.40 -21.74
C GLU A 100 2.12 -3.18 -22.06
N ASN A 101 2.69 -2.06 -21.62
CA ASN A 101 4.10 -1.71 -21.83
C ASN A 101 5.01 -2.06 -20.65
N GLY A 102 4.51 -2.73 -19.61
CA GLY A 102 5.30 -3.14 -18.44
C GLY A 102 5.83 -4.58 -18.51
N GLU A 103 6.95 -4.83 -17.83
CA GLU A 103 7.59 -6.13 -17.74
C GLU A 103 6.69 -7.19 -17.08
N LEU A 104 5.96 -6.87 -16.00
CA LEU A 104 5.07 -7.82 -15.33
C LEU A 104 3.90 -8.24 -16.24
N TYR A 105 3.33 -7.28 -16.99
CA TYR A 105 2.32 -7.58 -18.01
C TYR A 105 2.87 -8.56 -19.06
N ALA A 106 4.09 -8.31 -19.56
CA ALA A 106 4.73 -9.20 -20.54
C ALA A 106 4.92 -10.63 -19.99
N VAL A 107 5.36 -10.77 -18.74
CA VAL A 107 5.45 -12.07 -18.04
C VAL A 107 4.08 -12.77 -18.01
N ASN A 108 3.02 -12.04 -17.66
CA ASN A 108 1.66 -12.57 -17.59
C ASN A 108 1.14 -13.04 -18.95
N GLN A 109 1.41 -12.31 -20.05
CA GLN A 109 1.00 -12.72 -21.40
C GLN A 109 1.76 -13.96 -21.92
N ALA A 110 2.96 -14.20 -21.39
CA ALA A 110 3.80 -15.35 -21.69
C ALA A 110 3.49 -16.59 -20.83
N ALA A 111 2.50 -16.52 -19.93
CA ALA A 111 2.15 -17.64 -19.04
C ALA A 111 1.93 -18.96 -19.78
N GLY A 112 2.57 -20.04 -19.31
CA GLY A 112 2.52 -21.36 -19.94
C GLY A 112 3.34 -21.52 -21.23
N LYS A 113 4.02 -20.45 -21.69
CA LYS A 113 4.80 -20.44 -22.94
C LYS A 113 6.30 -20.39 -22.62
N GLU A 114 6.89 -19.19 -22.67
CA GLU A 114 8.32 -18.94 -22.59
C GLU A 114 8.70 -18.08 -21.38
N ALA A 115 9.98 -18.08 -21.04
CA ALA A 115 10.51 -17.19 -20.02
C ALA A 115 10.70 -15.79 -20.61
N VAL A 116 10.41 -14.76 -19.83
CA VAL A 116 10.54 -13.36 -20.23
C VAL A 116 11.71 -12.74 -19.50
N ALA A 117 12.61 -12.08 -20.23
CA ALA A 117 13.70 -11.30 -19.65
C ALA A 117 13.13 -10.03 -19.00
N VAL A 118 13.61 -9.74 -17.79
CA VAL A 118 13.14 -8.59 -16.99
C VAL A 118 14.33 -7.81 -16.43
N SER A 119 14.09 -6.58 -16.02
CA SER A 119 15.06 -5.76 -15.31
C SER A 119 15.43 -6.36 -13.94
N ASP A 120 16.56 -5.92 -13.39
CA ASP A 120 16.96 -6.27 -12.02
C ASP A 120 15.90 -5.87 -11.00
N GLU A 121 15.21 -4.76 -11.25
CA GLU A 121 14.18 -4.25 -10.37
C GLU A 121 12.93 -5.15 -10.35
N THR A 122 12.41 -5.52 -11.53
CA THR A 122 11.29 -6.46 -11.63
C THR A 122 11.66 -7.84 -11.10
N LEU A 123 12.89 -8.31 -11.35
CA LEU A 123 13.37 -9.58 -10.83
C LEU A 123 13.40 -9.58 -9.29
N ASP A 124 13.86 -8.48 -8.70
CA ASP A 124 13.96 -8.32 -7.25
C ASP A 124 12.59 -8.32 -6.56
N ILE A 125 11.63 -7.54 -7.05
CA ILE A 125 10.27 -7.54 -6.46
C ILE A 125 9.60 -8.91 -6.61
N VAL A 126 9.75 -9.60 -7.76
CA VAL A 126 9.23 -10.96 -7.93
C VAL A 126 9.86 -11.93 -6.92
N LYS A 127 11.18 -11.88 -6.72
CA LYS A 127 11.86 -12.73 -5.74
C LYS A 127 11.41 -12.45 -4.31
N LEU A 128 11.24 -11.17 -3.94
CA LEU A 128 10.71 -10.79 -2.63
C LEU A 128 9.29 -11.30 -2.43
N SER A 129 8.42 -11.16 -3.43
CA SER A 129 7.06 -11.69 -3.37
C SER A 129 7.04 -13.22 -3.20
N LEU A 130 7.90 -13.95 -3.93
CA LEU A 130 7.99 -15.41 -3.78
C LEU A 130 8.54 -15.82 -2.41
N LYS A 131 9.48 -15.07 -1.86
CA LYS A 131 9.99 -15.28 -0.49
C LYS A 131 8.85 -15.18 0.53
N TYR A 132 8.06 -14.09 0.51
CA TYR A 132 6.93 -13.96 1.45
C TYR A 132 5.84 -15.00 1.22
N ALA A 133 5.62 -15.41 -0.03
CA ALA A 133 4.71 -16.50 -0.32
C ALA A 133 5.17 -17.83 0.27
N GLU A 134 6.48 -18.11 0.24
CA GLU A 134 7.05 -19.28 0.90
C GLU A 134 6.95 -19.18 2.43
N GLU A 135 7.33 -18.04 3.02
CA GLU A 135 7.32 -17.83 4.47
C GLU A 135 5.90 -17.89 5.08
N MET A 136 4.88 -17.52 4.32
CA MET A 136 3.47 -17.51 4.75
C MET A 136 2.64 -18.66 4.19
N ASP A 137 3.29 -19.72 3.69
CA ASP A 137 2.67 -20.92 3.11
C ASP A 137 1.58 -20.62 2.06
N GLY A 138 1.83 -19.61 1.21
CA GLY A 138 0.96 -19.20 0.12
C GLY A 138 -0.29 -18.43 0.53
N LEU A 139 -0.40 -17.98 1.78
CA LEU A 139 -1.48 -17.05 2.17
C LEU A 139 -1.30 -15.69 1.50
N TYR A 140 -0.11 -15.12 1.60
CA TYR A 140 0.34 -14.16 0.60
C TYR A 140 0.76 -14.95 -0.65
N ASP A 141 0.16 -14.70 -1.81
CA ASP A 141 0.56 -15.36 -3.06
C ASP A 141 0.56 -14.36 -4.21
N PRO A 142 1.73 -14.05 -4.83
CA PRO A 142 1.79 -13.12 -5.94
C PRO A 142 1.14 -13.63 -7.22
N THR A 143 0.67 -14.88 -7.27
CA THR A 143 -0.07 -15.46 -8.41
C THR A 143 -1.59 -15.43 -8.22
N VAL A 144 -2.08 -14.61 -7.28
CA VAL A 144 -3.52 -14.40 -7.02
C VAL A 144 -4.27 -13.69 -8.16
N GLY A 145 -3.56 -13.17 -9.16
CA GLY A 145 -4.12 -12.42 -10.28
C GLY A 145 -5.36 -13.04 -10.95
N PRO A 146 -5.43 -14.36 -11.22
CA PRO A 146 -6.63 -14.97 -11.82
C PRO A 146 -7.88 -14.82 -10.95
N LEU A 147 -7.72 -14.82 -9.62
CA LEU A 147 -8.81 -14.57 -8.68
C LEU A 147 -9.17 -13.09 -8.63
N VAL A 148 -8.18 -12.21 -8.65
CA VAL A 148 -8.41 -10.75 -8.70
C VAL A 148 -9.21 -10.38 -9.95
N ASP A 149 -8.80 -10.88 -11.11
CA ASP A 149 -9.48 -10.67 -12.40
C ASP A 149 -10.92 -11.21 -12.39
N LEU A 150 -11.12 -12.39 -11.78
CA LEU A 150 -12.42 -13.04 -11.70
C LEU A 150 -13.42 -12.25 -10.84
N TRP A 151 -12.97 -11.75 -9.69
CA TRP A 151 -13.79 -10.99 -8.76
C TRP A 151 -13.99 -9.52 -9.17
N ALA A 152 -13.00 -8.93 -9.85
CA ALA A 152 -13.02 -7.56 -10.37
C ALA A 152 -13.42 -6.47 -9.34
N ILE A 153 -13.11 -6.70 -8.06
CA ILE A 153 -13.55 -5.84 -6.96
C ILE A 153 -12.90 -4.46 -7.07
N GLY A 154 -13.73 -3.43 -7.29
CA GLY A 154 -13.30 -2.04 -7.45
C GLY A 154 -13.05 -1.62 -8.90
N GLU A 155 -13.17 -2.53 -9.88
CA GLU A 155 -12.95 -2.26 -11.30
C GLU A 155 -14.26 -2.05 -12.09
N GLY A 156 -15.39 -2.39 -11.49
CA GLY A 156 -16.71 -2.29 -12.10
C GLY A 156 -17.13 -3.60 -12.79
N GLY A 157 -18.26 -4.16 -12.37
CA GLY A 157 -18.74 -5.47 -12.83
C GLY A 157 -18.53 -6.60 -11.83
N GLU A 158 -18.12 -6.24 -10.62
CA GLU A 158 -18.00 -7.13 -9.48
C GLU A 158 -19.32 -7.84 -9.16
N HIS A 159 -19.23 -9.14 -8.95
CA HIS A 159 -20.33 -10.03 -8.58
C HIS A 159 -19.72 -11.25 -7.90
N VAL A 160 -20.53 -12.01 -7.16
CA VAL A 160 -20.08 -13.32 -6.65
C VAL A 160 -19.95 -14.29 -7.84
N PRO A 161 -18.74 -14.78 -8.18
CA PRO A 161 -18.55 -15.68 -9.30
C PRO A 161 -19.12 -17.07 -9.00
N ASP A 162 -19.34 -17.88 -10.04
CA ASP A 162 -19.71 -19.28 -9.84
C ASP A 162 -18.53 -20.12 -9.29
N GLN A 163 -18.86 -21.18 -8.55
CA GLN A 163 -17.83 -22.00 -7.89
C GLN A 163 -16.85 -22.65 -8.88
N ALA A 164 -17.31 -22.98 -10.10
CA ALA A 164 -16.46 -23.62 -11.09
C ALA A 164 -15.38 -22.65 -11.62
N ALA A 165 -15.73 -21.38 -11.80
CA ALA A 165 -14.80 -20.33 -12.16
C ALA A 165 -13.81 -20.05 -11.03
N ILE A 166 -14.28 -20.04 -9.77
CA ILE A 166 -13.42 -19.89 -8.58
C ILE A 166 -12.41 -21.04 -8.51
N ASP A 167 -12.87 -22.29 -8.64
CA ASP A 167 -12.00 -23.47 -8.59
C ASP A 167 -10.98 -23.47 -9.74
N LYS A 168 -11.38 -23.01 -10.93
CA LYS A 168 -10.45 -22.82 -12.06
C LYS A 168 -9.39 -21.77 -11.75
N ALA A 169 -9.79 -20.60 -11.26
CA ALA A 169 -8.86 -19.53 -10.90
C ALA A 169 -7.89 -19.97 -9.79
N ARG A 170 -8.39 -20.64 -8.74
CA ARG A 170 -7.57 -21.22 -7.66
C ARG A 170 -6.54 -22.21 -8.17
N SER A 171 -6.88 -23.03 -9.19
CA SER A 171 -5.93 -23.99 -9.76
C SER A 171 -4.72 -23.33 -10.46
N LEU A 172 -4.83 -22.02 -10.74
CA LEU A 172 -3.81 -21.17 -11.35
C LEU A 172 -3.11 -20.26 -10.33
N THR A 173 -3.53 -20.28 -9.05
CA THR A 173 -2.89 -19.55 -7.96
C THR A 173 -2.02 -20.51 -7.16
N ASN A 174 -0.73 -20.50 -7.48
CA ASN A 174 0.30 -21.28 -6.81
C ASN A 174 1.67 -20.68 -7.12
N TYR A 175 2.23 -19.93 -6.17
CA TYR A 175 3.54 -19.30 -6.31
C TYR A 175 4.68 -20.28 -6.68
N LYS A 176 4.55 -21.58 -6.33
CA LYS A 176 5.55 -22.62 -6.65
C LYS A 176 5.65 -22.92 -8.15
N ASP A 177 4.68 -22.48 -8.95
CA ASP A 177 4.69 -22.60 -10.40
C ASP A 177 5.35 -21.39 -11.09
N VAL A 178 5.94 -20.46 -10.33
CA VAL A 178 6.78 -19.36 -10.83
C VAL A 178 8.23 -19.80 -10.85
N ILE A 179 8.87 -19.69 -12.01
CA ILE A 179 10.26 -20.08 -12.23
C ILE A 179 11.08 -18.82 -12.47
N VAL A 180 12.07 -18.59 -11.62
CA VAL A 180 13.00 -17.46 -11.73
C VAL A 180 14.39 -18.00 -12.08
N ASP A 181 14.99 -17.46 -13.15
CA ASP A 181 16.41 -17.67 -13.47
C ASP A 181 17.16 -16.36 -13.18
N ASP A 182 17.91 -16.36 -12.09
CA ASP A 182 18.66 -15.18 -11.61
C ASP A 182 19.82 -14.81 -12.53
N ALA A 183 20.50 -15.80 -13.11
CA ALA A 183 21.65 -15.56 -13.98
C ALA A 183 21.21 -15.02 -15.35
N ALA A 184 20.12 -15.56 -15.90
CA ALA A 184 19.54 -15.10 -17.15
C ALA A 184 18.63 -13.88 -16.98
N LYS A 185 18.28 -13.51 -15.74
CA LYS A 185 17.29 -12.48 -15.38
C LYS A 185 15.96 -12.69 -16.08
N THR A 186 15.41 -13.90 -15.95
CA THR A 186 14.13 -14.26 -16.56
C THR A 186 13.12 -14.77 -15.55
N VAL A 187 11.85 -14.50 -15.82
CA VAL A 187 10.70 -15.03 -15.06
C VAL A 187 9.81 -15.81 -16.02
N LYS A 188 9.34 -16.98 -15.59
CA LYS A 188 8.40 -17.83 -16.33
C LYS A 188 7.28 -18.31 -15.41
N LEU A 189 6.04 -18.25 -15.92
CA LEU A 189 4.89 -18.90 -15.29
C LEU A 189 4.65 -20.25 -15.95
N ALA A 190 4.63 -21.32 -15.15
CA ALA A 190 4.63 -22.69 -15.68
C ALA A 190 3.32 -23.08 -16.39
N LYS A 191 2.19 -22.47 -16.02
CA LYS A 191 0.86 -22.82 -16.55
C LYS A 191 0.24 -21.65 -17.31
N GLU A 192 -0.47 -21.98 -18.39
CA GLU A 192 -1.28 -21.01 -19.13
C GLU A 192 -2.40 -20.47 -18.24
N GLY A 193 -2.58 -19.15 -18.25
CA GLY A 193 -3.61 -18.46 -17.45
C GLY A 193 -3.18 -18.06 -16.05
N MET A 194 -1.95 -18.39 -15.61
CA MET A 194 -1.38 -17.76 -14.40
C MET A 194 -1.18 -16.26 -14.62
N VAL A 195 -1.36 -15.49 -13.56
CA VAL A 195 -1.18 -14.03 -13.57
C VAL A 195 -0.47 -13.62 -12.28
N LEU A 196 0.68 -12.99 -12.41
CA LEU A 196 1.34 -12.30 -11.32
C LEU A 196 0.64 -10.96 -11.01
N ASP A 197 0.46 -10.68 -9.73
CA ASP A 197 -0.10 -9.46 -9.17
C ASP A 197 0.78 -8.98 -8.01
N MET A 198 1.29 -7.75 -8.12
CA MET A 198 2.15 -7.11 -7.11
C MET A 198 1.39 -6.15 -6.19
N GLY A 199 0.05 -6.18 -6.20
CA GLY A 199 -0.79 -5.22 -5.45
C GLY A 199 -0.58 -5.25 -3.93
N GLY A 200 -0.16 -6.39 -3.38
CA GLY A 200 0.13 -6.58 -1.95
C GLY A 200 1.58 -6.33 -1.54
N ILE A 201 2.42 -5.74 -2.40
CA ILE A 201 3.84 -5.45 -2.06
C ILE A 201 4.41 -4.23 -2.82
N GLY A 202 3.83 -3.89 -3.97
CA GLY A 202 4.38 -2.90 -4.88
C GLY A 202 4.46 -1.48 -4.31
N LYS A 203 3.53 -1.09 -3.44
CA LYS A 203 3.56 0.24 -2.81
C LYS A 203 4.66 0.29 -1.76
N GLY A 204 4.76 -0.74 -0.92
CA GLY A 204 5.85 -0.89 0.04
C GLY A 204 7.23 -0.81 -0.64
N TYR A 205 7.41 -1.59 -1.71
CA TYR A 205 8.63 -1.57 -2.51
C TYR A 205 8.94 -0.17 -3.08
N ALA A 206 7.96 0.48 -3.69
CA ALA A 206 8.15 1.82 -4.24
C ALA A 206 8.53 2.84 -3.16
N ALA A 207 7.90 2.75 -1.98
CA ALA A 207 8.19 3.62 -0.85
C ALA A 207 9.64 3.43 -0.35
N ASP A 208 10.11 2.19 -0.22
CA ASP A 208 11.50 1.92 0.17
C ASP A 208 12.50 2.49 -0.84
N ARG A 209 12.25 2.31 -2.14
CA ARG A 209 13.13 2.86 -3.19
C ARG A 209 13.20 4.38 -3.16
N ILE A 210 12.09 5.06 -2.84
CA ILE A 210 12.09 6.51 -2.64
C ILE A 210 12.88 6.88 -1.39
N ALA A 211 12.71 6.16 -0.29
CA ALA A 211 13.44 6.41 0.95
C ALA A 211 14.95 6.25 0.75
N ASP A 212 15.38 5.21 0.05
CA ASP A 212 16.79 4.96 -0.29
C ASP A 212 17.36 6.05 -1.20
N TYR A 213 16.60 6.48 -2.21
CA TYR A 213 16.98 7.62 -3.05
C TYR A 213 17.18 8.88 -2.21
N LEU A 214 16.23 9.24 -1.35
CA LEU A 214 16.32 10.43 -0.50
C LEU A 214 17.53 10.38 0.44
N LYS A 215 17.75 9.23 1.11
CA LYS A 215 18.95 9.01 1.95
C LYS A 215 20.23 9.20 1.14
N ALA A 216 20.30 8.67 -0.08
CA ALA A 216 21.45 8.83 -0.96
C ALA A 216 21.68 10.29 -1.41
N GLN A 217 20.63 11.11 -1.43
CA GLN A 217 20.74 12.56 -1.66
C GLN A 217 21.08 13.35 -0.38
N GLY A 218 21.25 12.68 0.77
CA GLY A 218 21.48 13.33 2.06
C GLY A 218 20.23 14.01 2.64
N LEU A 219 19.04 13.56 2.24
CA LEU A 219 17.75 14.04 2.73
C LEU A 219 17.17 12.97 3.66
N ASP A 220 17.22 13.24 4.96
CA ASP A 220 16.92 12.28 6.04
C ASP A 220 15.65 12.61 6.84
N SER A 221 14.88 13.63 6.44
CA SER A 221 13.60 14.02 7.05
C SER A 221 12.52 14.08 5.99
N ALA A 222 11.70 13.04 5.87
CA ALA A 222 10.63 12.98 4.89
C ALA A 222 9.41 12.17 5.35
N MET A 223 8.25 12.50 4.78
CA MET A 223 7.04 11.71 4.84
C MET A 223 6.73 11.20 3.43
N ILE A 224 6.73 9.87 3.27
CA ILE A 224 6.41 9.19 2.02
C ILE A 224 5.10 8.46 2.25
N ASN A 225 4.01 8.92 1.63
CA ASN A 225 2.68 8.36 1.84
C ASN A 225 2.08 7.92 0.50
N LEU A 226 1.94 6.60 0.30
CA LEU A 226 1.33 6.00 -0.87
C LEU A 226 -0.06 5.50 -0.50
N GLY A 227 -1.09 6.30 -0.80
CA GLY A 227 -2.50 5.93 -0.64
C GLY A 227 -3.03 5.87 0.78
N GLY A 228 -2.29 6.37 1.76
CA GLY A 228 -2.64 6.33 3.18
C GLY A 228 -2.54 4.95 3.82
N SER A 229 -2.25 3.91 3.03
CA SER A 229 -2.03 2.56 3.51
C SER A 229 -0.55 2.29 3.72
N SER A 230 0.36 2.83 2.90
CA SER A 230 1.80 2.58 3.00
C SER A 230 2.53 3.90 3.28
N ILE A 231 3.07 4.05 4.49
CA ILE A 231 3.62 5.31 5.00
C ILE A 231 5.01 5.08 5.58
N ILE A 232 6.03 5.77 5.05
CA ILE A 232 7.37 5.84 5.65
C ILE A 232 7.56 7.20 6.31
N ALA A 233 7.92 7.17 7.59
CA ALA A 233 8.42 8.32 8.33
C ALA A 233 9.95 8.27 8.37
N LEU A 234 10.60 8.91 7.39
CA LEU A 234 12.05 9.00 7.33
C LEU A 234 12.54 10.05 8.35
N GLY A 235 13.39 9.61 9.28
CA GLY A 235 13.93 10.44 10.35
C GLY A 235 12.87 11.07 11.26
N ASN A 236 13.21 12.23 11.81
CA ASN A 236 12.30 13.09 12.58
C ASN A 236 11.91 14.31 11.76
N LYS A 237 10.92 15.06 12.23
CA LYS A 237 10.67 16.42 11.74
C LYS A 237 11.90 17.32 11.97
N PRO A 238 12.02 18.46 11.26
CA PRO A 238 13.16 19.37 11.44
C PRO A 238 13.38 19.88 12.88
N ASN A 239 12.30 19.95 13.67
CA ASN A 239 12.37 20.33 15.08
C ASN A 239 12.79 19.19 16.03
N GLY A 240 13.18 18.03 15.49
CA GLY A 240 13.58 16.84 16.23
C GLY A 240 12.43 16.01 16.79
N SER A 241 11.17 16.42 16.60
CA SER A 241 10.01 15.66 17.08
C SER A 241 9.62 14.53 16.10
N PRO A 242 9.04 13.42 16.62
CA PRO A 242 8.48 12.37 15.78
C PRO A 242 7.35 12.84 14.87
N TRP A 243 7.10 12.06 13.83
CA TRP A 243 5.93 12.19 12.98
C TRP A 243 4.70 11.73 13.73
N ASN A 244 3.57 12.42 13.56
CA ASN A 244 2.31 12.05 14.20
C ASN A 244 1.35 11.59 13.10
N ILE A 245 1.06 10.30 13.05
CA ILE A 245 0.26 9.67 12.00
C ILE A 245 -1.14 9.40 12.53
N GLY A 246 -2.14 9.81 11.77
CA GLY A 246 -3.54 9.47 12.05
C GLY A 246 -3.84 8.03 11.62
N LEU A 247 -4.55 7.30 12.47
CA LEU A 247 -4.97 5.93 12.21
C LEU A 247 -6.39 5.94 11.66
N GLN A 248 -6.58 5.46 10.43
CA GLN A 248 -7.88 5.48 9.76
C GLN A 248 -8.92 4.68 10.54
N ASP A 249 -10.09 5.26 10.73
CA ASP A 249 -11.28 4.56 11.21
C ASP A 249 -11.84 3.67 10.08
N PRO A 250 -11.88 2.33 10.25
CA PRO A 250 -12.34 1.40 9.21
C PRO A 250 -13.83 1.49 8.89
N ASP A 251 -14.64 2.08 9.78
CA ASP A 251 -16.09 2.24 9.59
C ASP A 251 -16.48 3.61 9.03
N GLN A 252 -15.51 4.53 8.89
CA GLN A 252 -15.75 5.90 8.45
C GLN A 252 -15.09 6.21 7.11
N SER A 253 -15.49 7.34 6.52
CA SER A 253 -14.85 7.85 5.32
C SER A 253 -13.36 8.12 5.55
N ARG A 254 -12.57 7.96 4.49
CA ARG A 254 -11.14 8.28 4.48
C ARG A 254 -10.88 9.67 5.05
N GLY A 255 -9.91 9.76 5.98
CA GLY A 255 -9.54 10.98 6.69
C GLY A 255 -10.15 11.12 8.08
N THR A 256 -11.14 10.31 8.44
CA THR A 256 -11.59 10.17 9.83
C THR A 256 -10.68 9.21 10.57
N GLN A 257 -10.10 9.67 11.68
CA GLN A 257 -9.13 8.90 12.44
C GLN A 257 -9.71 8.39 13.77
N LEU A 258 -9.42 7.14 14.12
CA LEU A 258 -9.76 6.55 15.43
C LEU A 258 -8.75 6.93 16.52
N GLY A 259 -7.57 7.37 16.11
CA GLY A 259 -6.46 7.70 17.00
C GLY A 259 -5.23 8.17 16.24
N THR A 260 -4.12 8.27 16.97
CA THR A 260 -2.84 8.72 16.44
C THR A 260 -1.69 7.89 17.00
N ILE A 261 -0.59 7.83 16.26
CA ILE A 261 0.67 7.24 16.70
C ILE A 261 1.86 8.11 16.31
N LYS A 262 2.86 8.15 17.20
CA LYS A 262 4.12 8.83 16.95
C LYS A 262 5.17 7.86 16.45
N ILE A 263 5.81 8.17 15.32
CA ILE A 263 6.78 7.31 14.64
C ILE A 263 7.98 8.12 14.11
N SER A 264 9.15 7.46 14.05
CA SER A 264 10.39 8.00 13.49
C SER A 264 11.26 6.86 12.98
N ASP A 265 11.80 6.96 11.76
CA ASP A 265 12.54 5.89 11.08
C ASP A 265 11.77 4.55 11.09
N GLU A 266 10.47 4.65 10.87
CA GLU A 266 9.53 3.54 10.94
C GLU A 266 8.54 3.62 9.78
N VAL A 267 8.03 2.44 9.43
CA VAL A 267 6.98 2.29 8.43
C VAL A 267 5.67 1.91 9.10
N ILE A 268 4.57 2.38 8.52
CA ILE A 268 3.22 1.90 8.76
C ILE A 268 2.67 1.37 7.44
N ASP A 269 2.22 0.11 7.42
CA ASP A 269 1.40 -0.41 6.33
C ASP A 269 0.05 -0.93 6.85
N ALA A 270 -1.05 -0.66 6.15
CA ALA A 270 -2.39 -1.07 6.58
C ALA A 270 -3.17 -1.78 5.46
N SER A 271 -3.77 -2.91 5.81
CA SER A 271 -4.71 -3.66 4.98
C SER A 271 -6.09 -3.69 5.64
N GLY A 272 -7.15 -3.49 4.86
CA GLY A 272 -8.51 -3.42 5.41
C GLY A 272 -9.63 -3.69 4.42
N VAL A 273 -10.78 -4.14 4.96
CA VAL A 273 -11.95 -4.58 4.18
C VAL A 273 -12.80 -3.43 3.65
N TYR A 274 -12.50 -2.19 4.04
CA TYR A 274 -13.27 -0.99 3.71
C TYR A 274 -12.73 -0.24 2.48
N GLU A 275 -11.56 -0.61 1.97
CA GLU A 275 -10.91 0.11 0.88
C GLU A 275 -11.58 -0.12 -0.48
N ARG A 276 -11.74 -1.40 -0.83
CA ARG A 276 -12.36 -1.86 -2.07
C ARG A 276 -13.26 -3.04 -1.75
N PHE A 277 -14.57 -2.86 -1.90
CA PHE A 277 -15.57 -3.89 -1.63
C PHE A 277 -16.88 -3.63 -2.39
N PHE A 278 -17.73 -4.66 -2.46
CA PHE A 278 -19.13 -4.52 -2.83
C PHE A 278 -20.03 -5.29 -1.86
N MET A 279 -21.33 -4.99 -1.91
CA MET A 279 -22.35 -5.65 -1.12
C MET A 279 -23.25 -6.50 -2.03
N GLN A 280 -23.40 -7.77 -1.71
CA GLN A 280 -24.37 -8.65 -2.39
C GLN A 280 -25.07 -9.50 -1.33
N ASP A 281 -26.41 -9.53 -1.36
CA ASP A 281 -27.25 -10.29 -0.44
C ASP A 281 -26.94 -10.03 1.06
N GLY A 282 -26.54 -8.79 1.39
CA GLY A 282 -26.18 -8.39 2.75
C GLY A 282 -24.78 -8.77 3.20
N VAL A 283 -23.99 -9.42 2.34
CA VAL A 283 -22.59 -9.81 2.60
C VAL A 283 -21.64 -8.82 1.95
N ARG A 284 -20.58 -8.44 2.66
CA ARG A 284 -19.48 -7.62 2.15
C ARG A 284 -18.41 -8.50 1.52
N TYR A 285 -18.11 -8.26 0.25
CA TYR A 285 -17.03 -8.91 -0.49
C TYR A 285 -15.94 -7.89 -0.78
N HIS A 286 -14.80 -7.99 -0.10
CA HIS A 286 -13.67 -7.06 -0.21
C HIS A 286 -12.51 -7.64 -1.04
N HIS A 287 -11.58 -6.78 -1.45
CA HIS A 287 -10.50 -7.14 -2.38
C HIS A 287 -9.39 -8.06 -1.84
N ILE A 288 -9.41 -8.43 -0.56
CA ILE A 288 -8.36 -9.29 0.04
C ILE A 288 -8.84 -10.73 -0.05
N LEU A 289 -8.39 -11.43 -1.09
CA LEU A 289 -8.82 -12.78 -1.45
C LEU A 289 -7.95 -13.81 -0.74
N ASP A 290 -8.58 -14.83 -0.15
CA ASP A 290 -7.90 -15.97 0.45
C ASP A 290 -7.60 -17.03 -0.63
N PRO A 291 -6.32 -17.27 -1.00
CA PRO A 291 -5.97 -18.23 -2.06
C PRO A 291 -6.48 -19.66 -1.78
N ARG A 292 -6.65 -20.03 -0.51
CA ARG A 292 -7.13 -21.36 -0.11
C ARG A 292 -8.59 -21.55 -0.49
N THR A 293 -9.40 -20.51 -0.45
CA THR A 293 -10.85 -20.59 -0.71
C THR A 293 -11.26 -20.01 -2.05
N GLY A 294 -10.47 -19.05 -2.56
CA GLY A 294 -10.79 -18.24 -3.72
C GLY A 294 -11.85 -17.18 -3.48
N PHE A 295 -12.23 -16.91 -2.22
CA PHE A 295 -13.18 -15.86 -1.82
C PHE A 295 -12.46 -14.74 -1.07
N PRO A 296 -13.05 -13.53 -1.00
CA PRO A 296 -12.69 -12.56 0.03
C PRO A 296 -12.70 -13.20 1.41
N SER A 297 -11.67 -12.96 2.21
CA SER A 297 -11.59 -13.56 3.55
C SER A 297 -12.78 -13.13 4.44
N GLN A 298 -13.21 -13.99 5.36
CA GLN A 298 -14.28 -13.67 6.33
C GLN A 298 -13.85 -14.13 7.72
N ASN A 299 -12.82 -13.47 8.27
CA ASN A 299 -12.15 -13.87 9.51
C ASN A 299 -12.41 -12.94 10.71
N GLY A 300 -13.38 -12.02 10.57
CA GLY A 300 -13.76 -11.09 11.63
C GLY A 300 -12.83 -9.88 11.81
N LEU A 301 -11.86 -9.68 10.92
CA LEU A 301 -11.00 -8.49 10.89
C LEU A 301 -11.56 -7.41 9.97
N LYS A 302 -11.61 -6.18 10.48
CA LYS A 302 -11.83 -4.96 9.68
C LYS A 302 -10.54 -4.47 9.04
N SER A 303 -9.45 -4.52 9.80
CA SER A 303 -8.13 -4.14 9.34
C SER A 303 -7.02 -4.71 10.19
N ILE A 304 -5.84 -4.68 9.60
CA ILE A 304 -4.56 -4.80 10.28
C ILE A 304 -3.71 -3.58 9.91
N THR A 305 -2.87 -3.16 10.84
CA THR A 305 -1.77 -2.24 10.58
C THR A 305 -0.49 -2.87 11.08
N ILE A 306 0.50 -2.96 10.20
CA ILE A 306 1.85 -3.45 10.45
C ILE A 306 2.79 -2.26 10.61
N MET A 307 3.70 -2.37 11.57
CA MET A 307 4.82 -1.48 11.76
C MET A 307 6.12 -2.25 11.69
N SER A 308 7.02 -1.81 10.83
CA SER A 308 8.30 -2.47 10.57
C SER A 308 9.39 -1.45 10.21
N PRO A 309 10.66 -1.88 10.15
CA PRO A 309 11.75 -1.04 9.64
C PRO A 309 11.72 -0.83 8.11
N ASN A 310 11.00 -1.67 7.36
CA ASN A 310 11.01 -1.72 5.89
C ASN A 310 9.57 -1.79 5.34
N ALA A 311 9.27 -1.01 4.30
CA ALA A 311 7.91 -0.91 3.77
C ALA A 311 7.48 -2.06 2.88
N THR A 312 8.40 -2.65 2.14
CA THR A 312 8.17 -3.88 1.37
C THR A 312 7.69 -5.00 2.29
N ASP A 313 8.39 -5.21 3.40
CA ASP A 313 8.01 -6.17 4.45
C ASP A 313 6.62 -5.84 5.00
N ALA A 314 6.36 -4.57 5.31
CA ALA A 314 5.09 -4.13 5.89
C ALA A 314 3.89 -4.42 4.98
N ASP A 315 3.97 -4.13 3.68
CA ASP A 315 2.89 -4.31 2.69
C ASP A 315 2.58 -5.80 2.48
N ALA A 316 3.63 -6.63 2.37
CA ALA A 316 3.47 -8.08 2.27
C ALA A 316 2.88 -8.70 3.55
N LEU A 317 3.40 -8.30 4.71
CA LEU A 317 2.93 -8.75 6.03
C LEU A 317 1.49 -8.29 6.28
N SER A 318 1.12 -7.07 5.92
CA SER A 318 -0.23 -6.56 6.15
C SER A 318 -1.26 -7.42 5.40
N THR A 319 -0.94 -7.87 4.19
CA THR A 319 -1.83 -8.77 3.43
C THR A 319 -1.82 -10.20 3.99
N GLY A 320 -0.65 -10.80 4.14
CA GLY A 320 -0.55 -12.22 4.52
C GLY A 320 -0.99 -12.49 5.96
N VAL A 321 -0.61 -11.63 6.91
CA VAL A 321 -1.03 -11.74 8.31
C VAL A 321 -2.52 -11.44 8.47
N PHE A 322 -3.09 -10.53 7.67
CA PHE A 322 -4.54 -10.34 7.61
C PHE A 322 -5.24 -11.66 7.23
N LEU A 323 -4.72 -12.38 6.23
CA LEU A 323 -5.29 -13.66 5.78
C LEU A 323 -5.09 -14.82 6.78
N MET A 324 -4.05 -14.77 7.62
CA MET A 324 -3.89 -15.70 8.74
C MET A 324 -5.02 -15.53 9.78
N GLY A 325 -5.54 -14.30 9.94
CA GLY A 325 -6.49 -13.95 10.98
C GLY A 325 -5.79 -13.62 12.31
N LEU A 326 -6.58 -13.18 13.30
CA LEU A 326 -6.05 -12.58 14.53
C LEU A 326 -5.09 -13.50 15.31
N GLU A 327 -5.54 -14.69 15.69
CA GLU A 327 -4.77 -15.55 16.61
C GLU A 327 -3.48 -16.06 15.97
N ASP A 328 -3.56 -16.58 14.75
CA ASP A 328 -2.41 -17.14 14.05
C ASP A 328 -1.49 -16.04 13.52
N GLY A 329 -2.05 -14.90 13.12
CA GLY A 329 -1.28 -13.72 12.75
C GLY A 329 -0.46 -13.14 13.90
N MET A 330 -1.03 -13.04 15.11
CA MET A 330 -0.28 -12.64 16.31
C MET A 330 0.86 -13.62 16.61
N LYS A 331 0.60 -14.94 16.59
CA LYS A 331 1.65 -15.96 16.81
C LYS A 331 2.76 -15.88 15.76
N TYR A 332 2.40 -15.66 14.50
CA TYR A 332 3.37 -15.51 13.41
C TYR A 332 4.28 -14.31 13.64
N LEU A 333 3.70 -13.14 13.94
CA LEU A 333 4.45 -11.91 14.22
C LEU A 333 5.37 -12.05 15.44
N GLU A 334 4.92 -12.68 16.52
CA GLU A 334 5.74 -12.93 17.71
C GLU A 334 6.92 -13.87 17.46
N ALA A 335 6.83 -14.72 16.44
CA ALA A 335 7.89 -15.65 16.05
C ALA A 335 8.91 -15.05 15.08
N LEU A 336 8.66 -13.86 14.53
CA LEU A 336 9.60 -13.21 13.62
C LEU A 336 10.88 -12.80 14.36
N PRO A 337 12.06 -12.97 13.73
CA PRO A 337 13.33 -12.57 14.33
C PRO A 337 13.48 -11.05 14.39
N GLU A 338 12.90 -10.35 13.43
CA GLU A 338 12.85 -8.89 13.41
C GLU A 338 11.61 -8.39 14.14
N LYS A 339 11.76 -7.25 14.81
CA LYS A 339 10.65 -6.66 15.55
C LYS A 339 9.66 -6.03 14.58
N VAL A 340 8.58 -6.75 14.32
CA VAL A 340 7.39 -6.25 13.63
C VAL A 340 6.29 -6.08 14.66
N ASP A 341 5.76 -4.87 14.75
CA ASP A 341 4.62 -4.54 15.58
C ASP A 341 3.33 -4.56 14.74
N ALA A 342 2.20 -4.89 15.34
CA ALA A 342 0.93 -4.86 14.64
C ALA A 342 -0.21 -4.47 15.57
N PHE A 343 -1.26 -3.87 15.00
CA PHE A 343 -2.57 -3.86 15.63
C PHE A 343 -3.66 -4.27 14.64
N PHE A 344 -4.63 -4.99 15.17
CA PHE A 344 -5.76 -5.57 14.49
C PHE A 344 -7.02 -4.90 15.00
N ILE A 345 -7.95 -4.59 14.10
CA ILE A 345 -9.31 -4.16 14.46
C ILE A 345 -10.27 -5.26 14.04
N THR A 346 -11.05 -5.78 14.98
CA THR A 346 -12.08 -6.78 14.73
C THR A 346 -13.46 -6.16 14.49
N ASP A 347 -14.40 -6.96 13.98
CA ASP A 347 -15.75 -6.52 13.63
C ASP A 347 -16.56 -5.97 14.82
N ASP A 348 -16.24 -6.41 16.04
CA ASP A 348 -16.81 -5.94 17.29
C ASP A 348 -16.08 -4.72 17.89
N ASN A 349 -15.27 -4.03 17.08
CA ASN A 349 -14.51 -2.82 17.42
C ASN A 349 -13.48 -3.04 18.55
N LYS A 350 -12.96 -4.27 18.68
CA LYS A 350 -11.83 -4.55 19.57
C LYS A 350 -10.52 -4.37 18.85
N ILE A 351 -9.57 -3.78 19.57
CA ILE A 351 -8.18 -3.59 19.13
C ILE A 351 -7.30 -4.60 19.84
N TYR A 352 -6.62 -5.44 19.07
CA TYR A 352 -5.56 -6.32 19.54
C TYR A 352 -4.25 -5.78 19.03
N ALA A 353 -3.24 -5.64 19.88
CA ALA A 353 -1.97 -5.06 19.48
C ALA A 353 -0.81 -5.84 20.10
N THR A 354 0.31 -5.91 19.39
CA THR A 354 1.57 -6.39 19.96
C THR A 354 1.95 -5.51 21.17
N SER A 355 2.64 -6.09 22.14
CA SER A 355 2.82 -5.47 23.47
C SER A 355 3.47 -4.08 23.40
N SER A 356 4.43 -3.87 22.49
CA SER A 356 5.08 -2.57 22.28
C SER A 356 4.18 -1.51 21.68
N LEU A 357 3.18 -1.91 20.90
CA LEU A 357 2.36 -0.98 20.14
C LEU A 357 1.21 -0.41 20.97
N ARG A 358 0.64 -1.21 21.88
CA ARG A 358 -0.46 -0.80 22.76
C ARG A 358 -0.13 0.46 23.56
N GLU A 359 1.12 0.65 23.99
CA GLU A 359 1.55 1.82 24.77
C GLU A 359 1.73 3.10 23.93
N ARG A 360 1.90 2.95 22.61
CA ARG A 360 2.19 4.06 21.68
C ARG A 360 0.93 4.65 21.05
N LEU A 361 -0.14 3.86 21.02
CA LEU A 361 -1.41 4.23 20.40
C LEU A 361 -2.18 5.21 21.28
N ASN A 362 -2.41 6.43 20.76
CA ASN A 362 -3.27 7.41 21.38
C ASN A 362 -4.66 7.35 20.71
N LEU A 363 -5.54 6.50 21.26
CA LEU A 363 -6.91 6.36 20.79
C LEU A 363 -7.76 7.56 21.23
N THR A 364 -8.49 8.14 20.28
CA THR A 364 -9.37 9.29 20.52
C THR A 364 -10.84 8.97 20.29
N ASP A 365 -11.13 7.91 19.54
CA ASP A 365 -12.49 7.46 19.29
C ASP A 365 -12.94 6.42 20.34
N PRO A 366 -14.00 6.71 21.13
CA PRO A 366 -14.48 5.81 22.17
C PRO A 366 -15.23 4.58 21.65
N THR A 367 -15.50 4.50 20.33
CA THR A 367 -16.13 3.35 19.67
C THR A 367 -15.22 2.13 19.69
N TYR A 368 -13.90 2.36 19.68
CA TYR A 368 -12.88 1.32 19.69
C TYR A 368 -12.29 1.15 21.09
N SER A 369 -12.02 -0.09 21.47
CA SER A 369 -11.40 -0.39 22.76
C SER A 369 -10.37 -1.50 22.61
N PHE A 370 -9.28 -1.43 23.36
CA PHE A 370 -8.37 -2.56 23.44
C PHE A 370 -9.09 -3.79 23.99
N ALA A 371 -8.77 -4.96 23.44
CA ALA A 371 -9.13 -6.22 24.04
C ALA A 371 -8.46 -6.38 25.41
N ASP A 372 -9.15 -7.11 26.29
CA ASP A 372 -8.71 -7.36 27.66
C ASP A 372 -7.45 -8.23 27.73
#